data_AF-A0A952K8F5-F1
#
_entry.id   AF-A0A952K8F5-F1
#
_cell.length_a   1.000
_cell.length_b   1.000
_cell.length_c   1.000
_cell.angle_alpha   90.00
_cell.angle_beta   90.00
_cell.angle_gamma   90.00
#
_symmetry.space_group_name_H-M   'P 1'
#
loop_
_entity.id
_entity.type
_entity.pdbx_description
1 polymer ?
#
loop_
_entity_poly.entity_id
_entity_poly.type
_entity_poly.pdbx_seq_one_letter_code
_entity_poly.pdbx_strand_id
1 'polypeptide(L)'
;RKVSVEGGKVTGERETDDGLFTVEAPLPAVVSVTEKINEPRFPSFKGIMAAKKKEVTTLTLAEIGVEADEVGVANAGSKVTASTPKPPKTAGEKITDEGDGGTKIAEYLVAQKII
;
A
#
# COMPACT_ATOMS: atom_id res chain seq x y z
N ARG A 1 -6.88 3.36 -12.37
CA ARG A 1 -7.05 1.88 -12.46
C ARG A 1 -8.53 1.58 -12.27
N LYS A 2 -9.09 0.57 -12.95
CA LYS A 2 -10.52 0.23 -12.84
C LYS A 2 -10.74 -1.19 -12.31
N VAL A 3 -11.87 -1.40 -11.64
CA VAL A 3 -12.42 -2.72 -11.27
C VAL A 3 -13.90 -2.74 -11.67
N SER A 4 -14.36 -3.81 -12.31
CA SER A 4 -15.75 -4.06 -12.67
C SER A 4 -16.17 -5.47 -12.28
N VAL A 5 -17.44 -5.65 -11.96
CA VAL A 5 -18.02 -6.94 -11.58
C VAL A 5 -19.22 -7.21 -12.48
N GLU A 6 -19.16 -8.28 -13.27
CA GLU A 6 -20.19 -8.66 -14.24
C GLU A 6 -20.31 -10.19 -14.29
N GLY A 7 -21.53 -10.72 -14.30
CA GLY A 7 -21.78 -12.14 -14.55
C GLY A 7 -21.05 -13.12 -13.62
N GLY A 8 -20.81 -12.74 -12.36
CA GLY A 8 -20.08 -13.59 -11.40
C GLY A 8 -18.55 -13.58 -11.57
N LYS A 9 -18.03 -12.64 -12.35
CA LYS A 9 -16.59 -12.43 -12.58
C LYS A 9 -16.19 -11.01 -12.19
N VAL A 10 -14.99 -10.86 -11.63
CA VAL A 10 -14.35 -9.56 -11.43
C VAL A 10 -13.28 -9.36 -12.49
N THR A 11 -13.26 -8.18 -13.10
CA THR A 11 -12.25 -7.74 -14.07
C THR A 11 -11.59 -6.48 -13.53
N GLY A 12 -10.26 -6.37 -13.60
CA GLY A 12 -9.55 -5.19 -13.12
C GLY A 12 -8.22 -4.95 -13.83
N GLU A 13 -7.68 -3.76 -13.63
CA GLU A 13 -6.36 -3.36 -14.14
C GLU A 13 -5.31 -3.41 -13.02
N ARG A 14 -4.27 -4.22 -13.22
CA ARG A 14 -3.11 -4.33 -12.32
C ARG A 14 -1.90 -3.68 -12.96
N GLU A 15 -1.24 -2.80 -12.21
CA GLU A 15 0.03 -2.19 -12.61
C GLU A 15 1.18 -2.93 -11.93
N THR A 16 2.22 -3.21 -12.70
CA THR A 16 3.49 -3.81 -12.28
C THR A 16 4.63 -3.05 -12.94
N ASP A 17 5.88 -3.35 -12.59
CA ASP A 17 7.05 -2.73 -13.20
C ASP A 17 7.10 -2.94 -14.73
N ASP A 18 6.52 -4.05 -15.20
CA ASP A 18 6.41 -4.39 -16.63
C ASP A 18 5.26 -3.68 -17.37
N GLY A 19 4.42 -2.90 -16.67
CA GLY A 19 3.29 -2.17 -17.26
C GLY A 19 1.92 -2.52 -16.70
N LEU A 20 0.88 -2.36 -17.52
CA LEU A 20 -0.52 -2.53 -17.15
C LEU A 20 -1.10 -3.83 -17.70
N PHE A 21 -1.72 -4.61 -16.82
CA PHE A 21 -2.32 -5.91 -17.13
C PHE A 21 -3.80 -5.91 -16.79
N THR A 22 -4.63 -6.34 -17.73
CA THR A 22 -6.04 -6.68 -17.46
C THR A 22 -6.10 -8.07 -16.87
N VAL A 23 -6.66 -8.20 -15.67
CA VAL A 23 -6.80 -9.47 -14.94
C VAL A 23 -8.27 -9.75 -14.67
N GLU A 24 -8.63 -11.04 -14.67
CA GLU A 24 -10.00 -11.48 -14.39
C GLU A 24 -10.01 -12.69 -13.46
N ALA A 25 -11.03 -12.79 -12.61
CA ALA A 25 -11.23 -13.92 -11.71
C ALA A 25 -12.72 -14.21 -11.46
N PRO A 26 -13.14 -15.48 -11.30
CA PRO A 26 -14.50 -15.82 -10.87
C PRO A 26 -14.73 -15.44 -9.39
N LEU A 27 -15.97 -15.15 -9.01
CA LEU A 27 -16.37 -14.93 -7.63
C LEU A 27 -16.59 -16.26 -6.89
N PRO A 28 -16.29 -16.35 -5.57
CA PRO A 28 -15.81 -15.28 -4.69
C PRO A 28 -14.33 -14.97 -4.89
N ALA A 29 -13.97 -13.69 -4.89
CA ALA A 29 -12.60 -13.21 -5.06
C ALA A 29 -12.26 -12.11 -4.05
N VAL A 30 -10.99 -12.05 -3.66
CA VAL A 30 -10.44 -10.97 -2.82
C VAL A 30 -9.65 -10.03 -3.71
N VAL A 31 -9.94 -8.73 -3.64
CA VAL A 31 -9.29 -7.70 -4.45
C VAL A 31 -8.72 -6.63 -3.53
N SER A 32 -7.40 -6.43 -3.57
CA SER A 32 -6.73 -5.29 -2.96
C SER A 32 -6.69 -4.13 -3.96
N VAL A 33 -7.04 -2.93 -3.52
CA VAL A 33 -6.97 -1.70 -4.33
C VAL A 33 -5.96 -0.71 -3.77
N THR A 34 -5.34 0.07 -4.64
CA THR A 34 -4.47 1.19 -4.28
C THR A 34 -5.25 2.50 -4.31
N GLU A 35 -4.75 3.55 -3.67
CA GLU A 35 -5.34 4.91 -3.69
C GLU A 35 -5.64 5.46 -5.09
N LYS A 36 -4.90 5.02 -6.12
CA LYS A 36 -5.10 5.41 -7.53
C LYS A 36 -6.34 4.79 -8.21
N ILE A 37 -7.16 4.03 -7.48
CA ILE A 37 -8.37 3.40 -8.04
C ILE A 37 -9.47 4.44 -8.29
N ASN A 38 -9.66 5.39 -7.39
CA ASN A 38 -10.60 6.49 -7.50
C ASN A 38 -10.30 7.59 -6.48
N GLU A 39 -10.87 8.77 -6.69
CA GLU A 39 -10.91 9.82 -5.67
C GLU A 39 -12.10 9.57 -4.72
N PRO A 40 -11.87 9.46 -3.40
CA PRO A 40 -12.97 9.29 -2.45
C PRO A 40 -13.93 10.49 -2.51
N ARG A 41 -15.22 10.21 -2.71
CA ARG A 41 -16.25 11.25 -2.72
C ARG A 41 -16.34 11.95 -1.37
N PHE A 42 -16.55 13.27 -1.38
CA PHE A 42 -16.84 14.00 -0.15
C PHE A 42 -18.18 13.53 0.48
N PRO A 43 -18.21 13.31 1.80
CA PRO A 43 -19.43 12.91 2.46
C PRO A 43 -20.43 14.09 2.48
N SER A 44 -21.70 13.81 2.15
CA SER A 44 -22.75 14.81 2.31
C SER A 44 -23.19 14.91 3.77
N PHE A 45 -23.71 16.07 4.19
CA PHE A 45 -24.23 16.26 5.55
C PHE A 45 -25.26 15.20 5.95
N LYS A 46 -26.18 14.86 5.02
CA LYS A 46 -27.15 13.77 5.20
C LYS A 46 -26.46 12.41 5.37
N GLY A 47 -25.39 12.15 4.63
CA GLY A 47 -24.58 10.93 4.75
C GLY A 47 -23.89 10.80 6.11
N ILE A 48 -23.31 11.90 6.61
CA ILE A 48 -22.69 11.96 7.95
C ILE A 48 -23.74 11.67 9.03
N MET A 49 -24.91 12.30 8.96
CA MET A 49 -25.99 12.10 9.92
C MET A 49 -26.56 10.67 9.88
N ALA A 50 -26.64 10.05 8.70
CA ALA A 50 -27.08 8.66 8.55
C ALA A 50 -26.03 7.68 9.11
N ALA A 51 -24.75 7.91 8.81
CA ALA A 51 -23.65 7.08 9.32
C ALA A 51 -23.58 7.14 10.87
N LYS A 52 -23.74 8.33 11.46
CA LYS A 52 -23.76 8.51 12.92
C LYS A 52 -24.89 7.73 13.61
N LYS A 53 -26.04 7.56 12.94
CA LYS A 53 -27.19 6.82 13.48
C LYS A 53 -27.08 5.31 13.28
N LYS A 54 -26.23 4.85 12.36
CA LYS A 54 -26.07 3.42 12.09
C LYS A 54 -25.27 2.80 13.22
N GLU A 55 -25.81 1.74 13.82
CA GLU A 55 -25.11 1.01 14.86
C GLU A 55 -23.86 0.33 14.28
N VAL A 56 -22.75 0.47 15.01
CA VAL A 56 -21.50 -0.20 14.69
C VAL A 56 -21.45 -1.49 15.51
N THR A 57 -21.67 -2.61 14.85
CA THR A 57 -21.58 -3.93 15.47
C THR A 57 -20.13 -4.20 15.86
N THR A 58 -19.90 -4.37 17.17
CA THR A 58 -18.60 -4.81 17.70
C THR A 58 -18.70 -6.31 17.94
N LEU A 59 -17.87 -7.09 17.24
CA LEU A 59 -17.85 -8.54 17.38
C LEU A 59 -16.67 -8.96 18.26
N THR A 60 -16.91 -9.92 19.13
CA THR A 60 -15.93 -10.63 19.93
C THR A 60 -15.36 -11.82 19.15
N LEU A 61 -14.20 -12.34 19.55
CA LEU A 61 -13.60 -13.53 18.94
C LEU A 61 -14.53 -14.76 19.03
N ALA A 62 -15.23 -14.91 20.15
CA ALA A 62 -16.19 -16.00 20.36
C ALA A 62 -17.37 -15.95 19.38
N GLU A 63 -17.85 -14.76 19.01
CA GLU A 63 -18.96 -14.59 18.05
C GLU A 63 -18.57 -14.94 16.61
N ILE A 64 -17.27 -14.89 16.28
CA ILE A 64 -16.74 -15.26 14.96
C ILE A 64 -16.08 -16.64 14.95
N GLY A 65 -16.10 -17.35 16.08
CA GLY A 65 -15.53 -18.71 16.21
C GLY A 65 -14.01 -18.76 16.05
N VAL A 66 -13.31 -17.71 16.48
CA VAL A 66 -11.85 -17.63 16.45
C VAL A 66 -11.30 -17.80 17.86
N GLU A 67 -10.32 -18.69 18.03
CA GLU A 67 -9.69 -18.90 19.33
C GLU A 67 -8.62 -17.83 19.61
N ALA A 68 -8.43 -17.48 20.88
CA ALA A 68 -7.54 -16.38 21.25
C ALA A 68 -6.06 -16.66 20.93
N ASP A 69 -5.67 -17.93 20.81
CA ASP A 69 -4.33 -18.38 20.45
C ASP A 69 -4.08 -18.42 18.93
N GLU A 70 -5.11 -18.26 18.10
CA GLU A 70 -4.99 -18.19 16.63
C GLU A 70 -4.65 -16.79 16.11
N VAL A 71 -4.73 -15.75 16.97
CA VAL A 71 -4.59 -14.35 16.56
C VAL A 71 -3.67 -13.55 17.48
N GLY A 72 -3.36 -12.32 17.06
CA GLY A 72 -2.54 -11.39 17.84
C GLY A 72 -1.06 -11.76 17.88
N VAL A 73 -0.36 -11.22 18.88
CA VAL A 73 1.11 -11.38 19.00
C VAL A 73 1.49 -12.84 19.30
N ALA A 74 0.61 -13.60 19.94
CA ALA A 74 0.85 -15.00 20.29
C ALA A 74 1.01 -15.90 19.05
N ASN A 75 0.27 -15.62 17.97
CA ASN A 75 0.32 -16.38 16.71
C ASN A 75 0.99 -15.62 15.56
N ALA A 76 1.73 -14.54 15.85
CA ALA A 76 2.37 -13.76 14.81
C ALA A 76 3.60 -14.50 14.25
N GLY A 77 3.62 -14.78 12.93
CA GLY A 77 4.76 -15.41 12.26
C GLY A 77 6.02 -14.53 12.17
N SER A 78 5.95 -13.27 12.61
CA SER A 78 7.09 -12.35 12.66
C SER A 78 7.02 -11.48 13.91
N LYS A 79 8.19 -11.06 14.42
CA LYS A 79 8.30 -10.21 15.60
C LYS A 79 9.23 -9.03 15.32
N VAL A 80 8.74 -7.82 15.59
CA VAL A 80 9.56 -6.60 15.50
C VAL A 80 10.52 -6.57 16.70
N THR A 81 11.82 -6.57 16.43
CA THR A 81 12.87 -6.56 17.46
C THR A 81 13.34 -5.15 17.81
N ALA A 82 13.38 -4.25 16.84
CA ALA A 82 13.76 -2.87 17.01
C ALA A 82 13.11 -1.98 15.94
N SER A 83 12.95 -0.70 16.26
CA SER A 83 12.56 0.35 15.32
C SER A 83 13.34 1.60 15.64
N THR A 84 14.11 2.10 14.67
CA THR A 84 14.89 3.33 14.80
C THR A 84 14.49 4.30 13.69
N PRO A 85 14.26 5.59 13.98
CA PRO A 85 13.95 6.58 12.98
C PRO A 85 15.06 6.70 11.92
N LYS A 86 14.67 7.07 10.69
CA LYS A 86 15.65 7.37 9.63
C LYS A 86 16.56 8.52 10.08
N PRO A 87 17.90 8.38 9.96
CA PRO A 87 18.82 9.47 10.27
C PRO A 87 18.47 10.75 9.48
N PRO A 88 18.72 11.95 10.04
CA PRO A 88 18.52 13.20 9.33
C PRO A 88 19.39 13.26 8.07
N LYS A 89 18.88 13.93 7.02
CA LYS A 89 19.61 14.09 5.75
C LYS A 89 20.91 14.86 6.01
N THR A 90 22.04 14.32 5.58
CA THR A 90 23.32 15.04 5.50
C THR A 90 23.36 15.89 4.23
N ALA A 91 24.20 16.92 4.21
CA ALA A 91 24.45 17.68 2.98
C ALA A 91 24.97 16.76 1.87
N GLY A 92 24.50 16.97 0.64
CA GLY A 92 24.98 16.24 -0.53
C GLY A 92 26.43 16.59 -0.85
N GLU A 93 27.10 15.72 -1.58
CA GLU A 93 28.46 15.95 -2.04
C GLU A 93 28.46 17.01 -3.16
N LYS A 94 29.24 18.08 -2.99
CA LYS A 94 29.46 19.08 -4.03
C LYS A 94 30.68 18.65 -4.84
N ILE A 95 30.44 18.23 -6.07
CA ILE A 95 31.49 17.93 -7.02
C ILE A 95 31.79 19.21 -7.80
N THR A 96 32.97 19.79 -7.58
CA THR A 96 33.47 20.90 -8.38
C THR A 96 33.96 20.37 -9.72
N ASP A 97 33.51 20.97 -10.81
CA ASP A 97 33.88 20.57 -12.17
C ASP A 97 35.20 21.23 -12.59
N GLU A 98 36.22 20.40 -12.81
CA GLU A 98 37.53 20.80 -13.35
C GLU A 98 37.76 20.21 -14.76
N GLY A 99 36.68 19.79 -15.44
CA GLY A 99 36.72 19.09 -16.74
C GLY A 99 36.39 17.60 -16.66
N ASP A 100 36.16 17.07 -15.45
CA ASP A 100 35.83 15.67 -15.15
C ASP A 100 34.57 15.51 -14.28
N GLY A 101 33.81 16.59 -14.06
CA GLY A 101 32.64 16.59 -13.19
C GLY A 101 31.57 15.57 -13.60
N GLY A 102 31.41 15.34 -14.91
CA GLY A 102 30.47 14.32 -15.43
C GLY A 102 30.84 12.89 -15.02
N THR A 103 32.13 12.55 -15.05
CA THR A 103 32.63 11.24 -14.62
C THR A 103 32.43 11.05 -13.11
N LYS A 104 32.78 12.06 -12.31
CA LYS A 104 32.63 12.03 -10.85
C LYS A 104 31.16 11.89 -10.41
N ILE A 105 30.23 12.53 -11.12
CA ILE A 105 28.79 12.37 -10.85
C ILE A 105 28.32 10.96 -11.21
N ALA A 106 28.73 10.42 -12.36
CA ALA A 106 28.35 9.07 -12.77
C ALA A 106 28.87 8.02 -11.78
N GLU A 107 30.12 8.14 -11.33
CA GLU A 107 30.71 7.28 -10.30
C GLU A 107 29.92 7.32 -8.98
N TYR A 108 29.52 8.53 -8.54
CA TYR A 108 28.70 8.70 -7.34
C TYR A 108 27.33 8.01 -7.48
N LEU A 109 26.66 8.17 -8.63
CA LEU A 109 25.34 7.57 -8.87
C LEU A 109 25.38 6.04 -8.92
N VAL A 110 26.44 5.46 -9.52
CA VAL A 110 26.69 4.01 -9.51
C VAL A 110 26.96 3.52 -8.08
N ALA A 111 27.78 4.23 -7.30
CA ALA A 111 28.07 3.88 -5.91
C ALA A 111 26.81 3.87 -5.03
N GLN A 112 25.85 4.77 -5.31
CA GLN A 112 24.56 4.83 -4.62
C GLN A 112 23.49 3.90 -5.21
N LYS A 113 23.81 3.12 -6.27
CA LYS A 113 22.87 2.25 -7.00
C LYS A 113 21.64 2.99 -7.51
N ILE A 114 21.82 4.25 -7.90
CA ILE A 114 20.78 5.09 -8.49
C ILE A 114 20.73 4.88 -10.01
N ILE A 115 21.89 4.59 -10.62
CA ILE A 115 22.06 4.16 -12.01
C ILE A 115 22.90 2.89 -12.09
#